data_AF-M4BJ90-F1
#
_entry.id   AF-M4BJ90-F1
#
_cell.length_a   1.000
_cell.length_b   1.000
_cell.length_c   1.000
_cell.angle_alpha   90.00
_cell.angle_beta   90.00
_cell.angle_gamma   90.00
#
_symmetry.space_group_name_H-M   'P 1'
#
loop_
_entity.id
_entity.type
_entity.pdbx_description
1 polymer ?
#
loop_
_entity_poly.entity_id
_entity_poly.type
_entity_poly.pdbx_seq_one_letter_code
_entity_poly.pdbx_strand_id
1 'polypeptide(L)' 'MLATRSTVSKVIVCGYADDTAVYIRSPTEVGAVLRILEMFGNSFGLTVNVANSIAISLRPGPQPVRPRLVL' A
#
# COMPACT_ATOMS: atom_id res chain seq x y z
N MET A 1 -5.59 21.83 -26.32
CA MET A 1 -5.41 20.37 -26.26
C MET A 1 -4.34 20.09 -25.21
N LEU A 2 -4.73 19.82 -23.94
CA LEU A 2 -3.77 19.48 -22.88
C LEU A 2 -3.39 18.00 -23.03
N ALA A 3 -2.13 17.72 -23.33
CA ALA A 3 -1.60 16.37 -23.27
C ALA A 3 -1.47 15.96 -21.79
N THR A 4 -2.37 15.10 -21.31
CA THR A 4 -2.22 14.45 -20.00
C THR A 4 -1.05 13.49 -20.09
N ARG A 5 0.09 13.91 -19.51
CA ARG A 5 1.26 13.04 -19.34
C ARG A 5 0.87 11.98 -18.31
N SER A 6 0.50 10.79 -18.78
CA SER A 6 0.22 9.65 -17.91
C SER A 6 1.54 9.06 -17.43
N THR A 7 1.93 9.38 -16.19
CA THR A 7 3.08 8.75 -15.55
C THR A 7 2.66 7.33 -15.16
N VAL A 8 3.28 6.31 -15.74
CA VAL A 8 3.01 4.91 -15.37
C VAL A 8 3.54 4.68 -13.95
N SER A 9 2.65 4.72 -12.97
CA SER A 9 2.96 4.33 -11.59
C SER A 9 2.93 2.81 -11.50
N LYS A 10 4.09 2.19 -11.23
CA LYS A 10 4.18 0.77 -10.94
C LYS A 10 3.62 0.49 -9.55
N VAL A 11 2.46 -0.13 -9.49
CA VAL A 11 1.84 -0.66 -8.26
C VAL A 11 2.19 -2.15 -8.15
N ILE A 12 2.54 -2.60 -6.94
CA ILE A 12 2.74 -4.03 -6.65
C ILE A 12 1.60 -4.47 -5.74
N VAL A 13 0.93 -5.55 -6.13
CA VAL A 13 -0.21 -6.13 -5.40
C VAL A 13 0.09 -7.60 -5.14
N CYS A 14 -0.09 -8.04 -3.90
CA CYS A 14 -0.02 -9.44 -3.51
C CYS A 14 -1.36 -9.81 -2.87
N GLY A 15 -1.92 -10.97 -3.22
CA GLY A 15 -3.21 -11.41 -2.68
C GLY A 15 -3.21 -12.90 -2.34
N TYR A 16 -3.99 -13.26 -1.32
CA TYR A 16 -4.32 -14.63 -0.94
C TYR A 16 -5.77 -14.67 -0.45
N ALA A 17 -6.65 -15.42 -1.12
CA ALA A 17 -8.09 -15.37 -0.86
C ALA A 17 -8.64 -13.93 -0.91
N ASP A 18 -9.26 -13.45 0.17
CA ASP A 18 -9.76 -12.08 0.34
C ASP A 18 -8.69 -11.11 0.89
N ASP A 19 -7.59 -11.62 1.45
CA ASP A 19 -6.50 -10.79 1.94
C ASP A 19 -5.68 -10.21 0.78
N THR A 20 -5.58 -8.88 0.74
CA THR A 20 -4.84 -8.15 -0.30
C THR A 20 -3.87 -7.15 0.32
N ALA A 21 -2.61 -7.20 -0.10
CA ALA A 21 -1.57 -6.24 0.24
C ALA A 21 -1.18 -5.41 -0.99
N VAL A 22 -1.21 -4.08 -0.84
CA VAL A 22 -0.78 -3.12 -1.88
C VAL A 22 0.45 -2.37 -1.39
N TYR A 23 1.54 -2.43 -2.15
CA TYR A 23 2.78 -1.74 -1.82
C TYR A 23 2.79 -0.36 -2.46
N ILE A 24 2.88 0.66 -1.62
CA ILE A 24 2.89 2.07 -1.99
C ILE A 24 4.24 2.71 -1.64
N ARG A 25 4.60 3.78 -2.34
CA ARG A 25 5.89 4.47 -2.13
C ARG A 25 5.83 5.51 -1.01
N SER A 26 4.65 6.08 -0.81
CA SER A 26 4.42 7.17 0.13
C SER A 26 3.09 6.97 0.87
N PRO A 27 3.01 7.31 2.16
CA PRO A 27 1.74 7.34 2.91
C PRO A 27 0.67 8.21 2.25
N THR A 28 1.06 9.21 1.46
CA THR A 28 0.12 10.06 0.71
C THR A 28 -0.70 9.30 -0.34
N GLU A 29 -0.27 8.09 -0.72
CA GLU A 29 -0.95 7.25 -1.72
C GLU A 29 -2.08 6.39 -1.11
N VAL A 30 -2.15 6.26 0.23
CA VAL A 30 -3.13 5.39 0.92
C VAL A 30 -4.57 5.73 0.52
N GLY A 31 -4.94 7.01 0.55
CA GLY A 31 -6.30 7.43 0.21
C GLY A 31 -6.67 7.12 -1.24
N ALA A 32 -5.71 7.24 -2.17
CA ALA A 32 -5.93 6.89 -3.57
C ALA A 32 -6.12 5.37 -3.73
N VAL A 33 -5.33 4.56 -3.02
CA VAL A 33 -5.45 3.10 -3.06
C VAL A 33 -6.80 2.64 -2.50
N LEU A 34 -7.23 3.14 -1.34
CA LEU A 34 -8.53 2.78 -0.76
C LEU A 34 -9.67 3.09 -1.71
N ARG A 35 -9.66 4.28 -2.33
CA ARG A 35 -10.68 4.67 -3.29
C ARG A 35 -10.70 3.78 -4.53
N ILE A 36 -9.52 3.37 -5.03
CA ILE A 36 -9.43 2.44 -6.16
C ILE A 36 -9.99 1.07 -5.78
N LEU A 37 -9.65 0.57 -4.58
CA LEU A 37 -10.16 -0.72 -4.09
C LEU A 37 -11.67 -0.70 -3.87
N GLU A 38 -12.23 0.40 -3.36
CA GLU A 38 -13.68 0.59 -3.26
C GLU A 38 -14.35 0.60 -4.63
N MET A 39 -13.83 1.36 -5.59
CA MET A 39 -14.37 1.40 -6.95
C MET A 39 -14.33 0.03 -7.61
N PHE A 40 -13.21 -0.68 -7.47
CA PHE A 40 -13.04 -2.04 -7.98
C PHE A 40 -14.01 -3.00 -7.29
N GLY A 41 -14.02 -3.06 -5.97
CA GLY A 41 -14.92 -3.92 -5.19
C GLY A 41 -16.39 -3.72 -5.56
N ASN A 42 -16.84 -2.46 -5.60
CA ASN A 42 -18.22 -2.12 -5.94
C ASN A 42 -18.62 -2.61 -7.33
N SER A 43 -17.69 -2.63 -8.30
CA SER A 43 -17.97 -3.16 -9.64
C SER A 43 -18.22 -4.68 -9.67
N PHE A 44 -17.80 -5.40 -8.62
CA PHE A 44 -18.04 -6.84 -8.40
C PHE A 44 -19.06 -7.12 -7.28
N GLY A 45 -19.72 -6.10 -6.73
CA GLY A 45 -20.63 -6.24 -5.60
C GLY A 45 -19.93 -6.57 -4.27
N LEU A 46 -18.63 -6.26 -4.16
CA LEU A 46 -17.82 -6.47 -2.97
C LEU A 46 -17.58 -5.15 -2.23
N THR A 47 -17.39 -5.25 -0.92
CA THR A 47 -17.03 -4.12 -0.06
C THR A 47 -15.65 -4.32 0.55
N VAL A 48 -14.88 -3.24 0.65
CA VAL A 48 -13.57 -3.26 1.34
C VAL A 48 -13.81 -3.19 2.84
N ASN A 49 -13.27 -4.15 3.59
CA ASN A 49 -13.28 -4.10 5.05
C ASN A 49 -12.21 -3.14 5.57
N VAL A 50 -12.53 -1.85 5.59
CA VAL A 50 -11.61 -0.79 6.04
C VAL A 50 -11.21 -0.99 7.51
N ALA A 51 -12.10 -1.53 8.35
CA ALA A 51 -11.81 -1.78 9.76
C ALA A 51 -10.72 -2.84 9.98
N ASN A 52 -10.56 -3.77 9.03
CA ASN A 52 -9.49 -4.77 9.04
C ASN A 52 -8.28 -4.39 8.15
N SER A 53 -8.31 -3.21 7.53
CA SER A 53 -7.23 -2.73 6.67
C SER A 53 -6.25 -1.87 7.46
N ILE A 54 -4.95 -2.16 7.32
CA ILE A 54 -3.88 -1.41 8.01
C ILE A 54 -2.81 -0.95 7.02
N ALA A 55 -2.36 0.30 7.17
CA ALA A 55 -1.20 0.84 6.47
C ALA A 55 0.04 0.75 7.38
N ILE A 56 1.02 -0.06 6.99
CA ILE A 56 2.25 -0.29 7.76
C ILE A 56 3.47 0.19 6.97
N SER A 57 4.37 0.92 7.62
CA SER A 57 5.65 1.30 7.03
C SER A 57 6.61 0.10 7.01
N LEU A 58 7.12 -0.27 5.83
CA LEU A 58 8.08 -1.37 5.66
C LEU A 58 9.54 -0.96 5.86
N ARG A 59 9.82 0.31 6.19
CA ARG A 59 11.20 0.73 6.52
C ARG A 59 11.65 0.04 7.81
N PRO A 60 12.92 -0.40 7.92
CA PRO A 60 13.49 -0.62 9.23
C PRO A 60 13.44 0.72 9.98
N GLY A 61 12.94 0.72 11.21
CA GLY A 61 13.14 1.85 12.13
C GLY A 61 14.64 2.13 12.32
N PRO A 62 15.03 3.19 13.05
CA PRO A 62 16.43 3.37 13.43
C PRO A 62 16.95 2.06 14.04
N GLN A 63 17.94 1.46 13.37
CA GLN A 63 18.57 0.23 13.85
C GLN A 63 19.13 0.54 15.25
N PRO A 64 18.77 -0.22 16.31
CA PRO A 64 19.44 -0.05 17.59
C PRO A 64 20.93 -0.32 17.36
N VAL A 65 21.76 0.67 17.65
CA VAL A 65 23.22 0.51 17.64
C VAL A 65 23.52 -0.57 18.68
N ARG A 66 23.73 -1.81 18.24
CA ARG A 66 24.17 -2.87 19.15
C ARG A 66 25.56 -2.47 19.63
N PRO A 67 25.81 -2.30 20.95
CA PRO A 67 27.17 -2.12 21.42
C PRO A 67 27.96 -3.35 20.96
N ARG A 68 29.06 -3.08 20.26
CA ARG A 68 30.00 -4.10 19.80
C ARG A 68 30.57 -4.75 21.05
N LEU A 69 30.09 -5.96 21.41
CA LEU A 69 30.82 -6.79 22.35
C LEU A 69 32.14 -7.17 21.65
N VAL A 70 33.21 -6.52 22.06
CA VAL A 70 34.56 -6.99 21.82
C VAL A 70 34.76 -8.13 22.81
N LEU A 71 34.77 -9.35 22.30
CA LEU A 71 35.32 -10.51 23.02
C LEU A 71 36.85 -10.43 22.98
#